data_AF-A0A520XLA0-F1
#
_entry.id   AF-A0A520XLA0-F1
#
_cell.length_a   1.000
_cell.length_b   1.000
_cell.length_c   1.000
_cell.angle_alpha   90.00
_cell.angle_beta   90.00
_cell.angle_gamma   90.00
#
_symmetry.space_group_name_H-M   'P 1'
#
loop_
_entity.id
_entity.type
_entity.pdbx_description
1 polymer ?
#
loop_
_entity_poly.entity_id
_entity_poly.type
_entity_poly.pdbx_seq_one_letter_code
_entity_poly.pdbx_strand_id
1 'polypeptide(L)'
;MTTYTPQDRLRHKDDVDQWRADARWFAQEAATARDDAIEVRRLAADLGAEIDPLRTMLDSIGGLHTRTTWEGNAATASRRRLEGHEGRRVLAVRTLDGVIDDLEAQAQALDKVQQDNESWRDGRRADANWLASQIGYYNGVLL
;
A
#
# COMPACT_ATOMS: atom_id res chain seq x y z
N MET A 1 -8.70 17.91 43.41
CA MET A 1 -7.25 17.77 43.20
C MET A 1 -6.97 16.30 43.02
N THR A 2 -6.85 15.81 41.78
CA THR A 2 -6.63 14.39 41.50
C THR A 2 -5.13 14.13 41.65
N THR A 3 -4.71 13.49 42.74
CA THR A 3 -3.30 13.16 42.98
C THR A 3 -2.86 12.05 42.04
N TYR A 4 -1.95 12.38 41.12
CA TYR A 4 -1.37 11.44 40.16
C TYR A 4 -0.50 10.44 40.92
N THR A 5 -0.93 9.19 40.98
CA THR A 5 -0.27 8.16 41.77
C THR A 5 0.98 7.63 41.05
N PRO A 6 1.92 6.98 41.75
CA PRO A 6 3.01 6.24 41.11
C PRO A 6 2.52 5.17 40.13
N GLN A 7 1.34 4.59 40.38
CA GLN A 7 0.69 3.62 39.47
C GLN A 7 0.22 4.30 38.19
N ASP A 8 -0.29 5.54 38.26
CA ASP A 8 -0.65 6.32 37.07
C ASP A 8 0.58 6.67 36.21
N ARG A 9 1.74 6.93 36.84
CA ARG A 9 3.01 7.15 36.12
C ARG A 9 3.53 5.91 35.39
N LEU A 10 3.41 4.74 36.02
CA LEU A 10 3.81 3.47 35.39
C LEU A 10 2.88 3.14 34.23
N ARG A 11 1.56 3.28 34.41
CA ARG A 11 0.57 3.08 33.35
C ARG A 11 0.79 4.03 32.17
N HIS A 12 1.09 5.30 32.43
CA HIS A 12 1.42 6.27 31.38
C HIS A 12 2.72 5.90 30.63
N LYS A 13 3.71 5.30 31.30
CA LYS A 13 4.94 4.84 30.65
C LYS A 13 4.65 3.65 29.73
N ASP A 14 3.90 2.67 30.21
CA ASP A 14 3.53 1.49 29.43
C ASP A 14 2.70 1.86 28.20
N ASP A 15 1.74 2.81 28.35
CA ASP A 15 0.96 3.35 27.23
C ASP A 15 1.85 4.02 26.16
N VAL A 16 2.89 4.75 26.58
CA VAL A 16 3.82 5.44 25.67
C VAL A 16 4.75 4.45 24.96
N ASP A 17 5.23 3.43 25.67
CA ASP A 17 6.10 2.41 25.11
C ASP A 17 5.33 1.51 24.12
N GLN A 18 4.08 1.16 24.44
CA GLN A 18 3.18 0.47 23.52
C GLN A 18 2.91 1.32 22.26
N TRP A 19 2.57 2.60 22.42
CA TRP A 19 2.36 3.50 21.28
C TRP A 19 3.60 3.60 20.36
N ARG A 20 4.81 3.65 20.93
CA ARG A 20 6.05 3.65 20.14
C ARG A 20 6.26 2.34 19.39
N ALA A 21 5.84 1.21 19.97
CA ALA A 21 5.88 -0.06 19.28
C ALA A 21 4.90 -0.07 18.11
N ASP A 22 3.66 0.37 18.34
CA ASP A 22 2.61 0.42 17.33
C ASP A 22 2.96 1.38 16.19
N ALA A 23 3.44 2.59 16.49
CA ALA A 23 3.85 3.56 15.46
C ALA A 23 5.00 3.05 14.58
N ARG A 24 5.99 2.36 15.18
CA ARG A 24 7.07 1.72 14.41
C ARG A 24 6.54 0.58 13.55
N TRP A 25 5.61 -0.21 14.08
CA TRP A 25 4.98 -1.29 13.35
C TRP A 25 4.21 -0.78 12.14
N PHE A 26 3.34 0.22 12.30
CA PHE A 26 2.59 0.83 11.19
C PHE A 26 3.52 1.40 10.11
N ALA A 27 4.58 2.12 10.51
CA ALA A 27 5.55 2.67 9.57
C ALA A 27 6.29 1.58 8.79
N GLN A 28 6.67 0.50 9.46
CA GLN A 28 7.32 -0.64 8.82
C GLN A 28 6.37 -1.35 7.85
N GLU A 29 5.12 -1.59 8.26
CA GLU A 29 4.14 -2.26 7.43
C GLU A 29 3.78 -1.42 6.19
N ALA A 30 3.67 -0.10 6.34
CA ALA A 30 3.45 0.82 5.21
C ALA A 30 4.63 0.84 4.24
N ALA A 31 5.87 0.73 4.76
CA ALA A 31 7.06 0.62 3.92
C ALA A 31 7.07 -0.71 3.14
N THR A 32 6.80 -1.83 3.82
CA THR A 32 6.69 -3.16 3.19
C THR A 32 5.64 -3.17 2.08
N ALA A 33 4.44 -2.64 2.33
CA ALA A 33 3.38 -2.59 1.31
C ALA A 33 3.78 -1.77 0.08
N ARG A 34 4.54 -0.68 0.25
CA ARG A 34 5.07 0.12 -0.87
C ARG A 34 6.16 -0.64 -1.64
N ASP A 35 7.07 -1.29 -0.93
CA ASP A 35 8.13 -2.08 -1.55
C ASP A 35 7.54 -3.26 -2.36
N ASP A 36 6.52 -3.93 -1.82
CA ASP A 36 5.77 -4.97 -2.53
C ASP A 36 5.08 -4.40 -3.77
N ALA A 37 4.46 -3.21 -3.69
CA ALA A 37 3.86 -2.56 -4.86
C ALA A 37 4.89 -2.24 -5.95
N ILE A 38 6.09 -1.82 -5.57
CA ILE A 38 7.21 -1.60 -6.50
C ILE A 38 7.63 -2.91 -7.17
N GLU A 39 7.75 -3.99 -6.40
CA GLU A 39 8.14 -5.30 -6.94
C GLU A 39 7.07 -5.86 -7.88
N VAL A 40 5.79 -5.74 -7.54
CA VAL A 40 4.68 -6.15 -8.43
C VAL A 40 4.69 -5.34 -9.73
N ARG A 41 4.93 -4.02 -9.66
CA ARG A 41 5.10 -3.18 -10.87
C ARG A 41 6.25 -3.66 -11.74
N ARG A 42 7.38 -4.00 -11.13
CA ARG A 42 8.54 -4.52 -11.84
C ARG A 42 8.21 -5.85 -12.52
N LEU A 43 7.60 -6.78 -11.80
CA LEU A 43 7.15 -8.07 -12.35
C LEU A 43 6.16 -7.88 -13.51
N ALA A 44 5.24 -6.92 -13.40
CA ALA A 44 4.31 -6.59 -14.48
C ALA A 44 5.03 -6.04 -15.72
N ALA A 45 6.05 -5.21 -15.53
CA ALA A 45 6.88 -4.68 -16.61
C ALA A 45 7.71 -5.78 -17.29
N ASP A 46 8.35 -6.66 -16.50
CA ASP A 46 9.14 -7.79 -17.00
C ASP A 46 8.23 -8.75 -17.80
N LEU A 47 7.04 -9.06 -17.27
CA LEU A 47 6.04 -9.86 -17.97
C LEU A 47 5.56 -9.18 -19.27
N GLY A 48 5.38 -7.86 -19.26
CA GLY A 48 5.06 -7.08 -20.46
C GLY A 48 6.15 -7.22 -21.53
N ALA A 49 7.42 -7.09 -21.13
CA ALA A 49 8.58 -7.21 -22.01
C ALA A 49 8.73 -8.62 -22.59
N GLU A 50 8.36 -9.68 -21.86
CA GLU A 50 8.35 -11.05 -22.38
C GLU A 50 7.19 -11.32 -23.36
N ILE A 51 6.05 -10.66 -23.16
CA ILE A 51 4.86 -10.91 -23.99
C ILE A 51 4.83 -10.06 -25.26
N ASP A 52 5.43 -8.87 -25.28
CA ASP A 52 5.46 -8.01 -26.48
C ASP A 52 6.09 -8.67 -27.72
N PRO A 53 7.18 -9.46 -27.62
CA PRO A 53 7.69 -10.26 -28.73
C PRO A 53 6.69 -11.30 -29.22
N LEU A 54 5.97 -11.96 -28.30
CA LEU A 54 4.92 -12.90 -28.65
C LEU A 54 3.82 -12.18 -29.43
N ARG A 55 3.34 -11.01 -28.97
CA ARG A 55 2.35 -10.20 -29.68
C ARG A 55 2.79 -9.86 -31.11
N THR A 56 4.01 -9.40 -31.27
CA THR A 56 4.58 -9.08 -32.60
C THR A 56 4.59 -10.29 -33.53
N MET A 57 4.92 -11.47 -32.98
CA MET A 57 4.86 -12.73 -33.72
C MET A 57 3.41 -13.11 -34.06
N LEU A 58 2.46 -12.91 -33.15
CA LEU A 58 1.04 -13.19 -33.36
C LEU A 58 0.43 -12.28 -34.43
N ASP A 59 0.75 -10.98 -34.41
CA ASP A 59 0.31 -10.01 -35.41
C ASP A 59 0.86 -10.34 -36.80
N SER A 60 2.12 -10.80 -36.86
CA SER A 60 2.73 -11.26 -38.11
C SER A 60 2.01 -12.49 -38.68
N ILE A 61 1.63 -13.45 -37.81
CA ILE A 61 0.81 -14.61 -38.19
C ILE A 61 -0.60 -14.18 -38.64
N GLY A 62 -1.22 -13.23 -37.95
CA GLY A 62 -2.51 -12.63 -38.33
C GLY A 62 -2.46 -11.93 -39.71
N GLY A 63 -1.38 -11.20 -39.98
CA GLY A 63 -1.12 -10.56 -41.27
C GLY A 63 -0.90 -11.55 -42.41
N LEU A 64 -0.28 -12.70 -42.12
CA LEU A 64 -0.18 -13.82 -43.06
C LEU A 64 -1.58 -14.38 -43.38
N HIS A 65 -2.44 -14.59 -42.37
CA HIS A 65 -3.81 -15.06 -42.57
C HIS A 65 -4.71 -14.12 -43.38
N THR A 66 -4.36 -12.84 -43.51
CA THR A 66 -5.09 -11.85 -44.31
C THR A 66 -4.51 -11.65 -45.70
N ARG A 67 -3.21 -11.88 -45.90
CA ARG A 67 -2.53 -11.71 -47.20
C ARG A 67 -2.60 -12.94 -48.10
N THR A 68 -2.56 -14.14 -47.54
CA THR A 68 -2.81 -15.37 -48.28
C THR A 68 -4.21 -15.84 -47.96
N THR A 69 -4.93 -16.40 -48.94
CA THR A 69 -6.13 -17.22 -48.73
C THR A 69 -5.73 -18.50 -47.98
N TRP A 70 -5.25 -18.34 -46.75
CA TRP A 70 -4.95 -19.42 -45.85
C TRP A 70 -6.27 -19.82 -45.19
N GLU A 71 -7.13 -20.40 -46.02
CA GLU A 71 -8.48 -20.80 -45.67
C GLU A 71 -8.48 -22.27 -45.28
N GLY A 72 -8.78 -22.54 -44.01
CA GLY A 72 -8.88 -23.89 -43.49
C GLY A 72 -9.05 -23.93 -41.97
N ASN A 73 -9.56 -25.05 -41.46
CA ASN A 73 -9.83 -25.25 -40.04
C ASN A 73 -8.60 -24.99 -39.15
N ALA A 74 -7.40 -25.30 -39.64
CA ALA A 74 -6.15 -25.09 -38.92
C ALA A 74 -5.82 -23.60 -38.73
N ALA A 75 -6.04 -22.76 -39.74
CA ALA A 75 -5.82 -21.32 -39.67
C ALA A 75 -6.83 -20.65 -38.71
N THR A 76 -8.10 -21.03 -38.79
CA THR A 76 -9.15 -20.56 -37.87
C THR A 76 -8.87 -20.99 -36.42
N ALA A 77 -8.45 -22.24 -36.20
CA ALA A 77 -8.09 -22.74 -34.88
C ALA A 77 -6.83 -22.07 -34.31
N SER A 78 -5.86 -21.75 -35.17
CA SER A 78 -4.70 -20.94 -34.78
C SER A 78 -5.15 -19.56 -34.29
N ARG A 79 -5.92 -18.83 -35.10
CA ARG A 79 -6.41 -17.48 -34.77
C ARG A 79 -7.17 -17.42 -33.45
N ARG A 80 -8.11 -18.35 -33.22
CA ARG A 80 -8.84 -18.46 -31.95
C ARG A 80 -7.93 -18.71 -30.75
N ARG A 81 -6.89 -19.53 -30.91
CA ARG A 81 -5.91 -19.75 -29.84
C ARG A 81 -5.15 -18.46 -29.54
N LEU A 82 -4.73 -17.73 -30.57
CA LEU A 82 -4.03 -16.45 -30.41
C LEU A 82 -4.87 -15.41 -29.69
N GLU A 83 -6.14 -15.24 -30.09
CA GLU A 83 -7.12 -14.38 -29.40
C GLU A 83 -7.30 -14.80 -27.94
N GLY A 84 -7.34 -16.11 -27.66
CA GLY A 84 -7.41 -16.64 -26.30
C GLY A 84 -6.16 -16.37 -25.46
N HIS A 85 -4.96 -16.36 -26.05
CA HIS A 85 -3.73 -15.96 -25.37
C HIS A 85 -3.73 -14.46 -25.05
N GLU A 86 -4.15 -13.63 -26.00
CA GLU A 86 -4.24 -12.17 -25.79
C GLU A 86 -5.28 -11.83 -24.70
N GLY A 87 -6.43 -12.49 -24.69
CA GLY A 87 -7.42 -12.32 -23.63
C GLY A 87 -6.88 -12.66 -22.24
N ARG A 88 -6.11 -13.75 -22.10
CA ARG A 88 -5.47 -14.11 -20.83
C ARG A 88 -4.42 -13.09 -20.39
N ARG A 89 -3.66 -12.52 -21.33
CA ARG A 89 -2.68 -11.47 -21.06
C ARG A 89 -3.35 -10.22 -20.50
N VAL A 90 -4.39 -9.72 -21.18
CA VAL A 90 -5.12 -8.52 -20.75
C VAL A 90 -5.70 -8.72 -19.34
N LEU A 91 -6.23 -9.91 -19.05
CA LEU A 91 -6.69 -10.26 -17.71
C LEU A 91 -5.54 -10.28 -16.68
N ALA A 92 -4.38 -10.83 -17.03
CA ALA A 92 -3.23 -10.87 -16.13
C ALA A 92 -2.72 -9.46 -15.79
N VAL A 93 -2.57 -8.58 -16.78
CA VAL A 93 -2.16 -7.18 -16.57
C VAL A 93 -3.15 -6.46 -15.66
N ARG A 94 -4.45 -6.58 -15.95
CA ARG A 94 -5.49 -5.94 -15.13
C ARG A 94 -5.49 -6.45 -13.67
N THR A 95 -5.20 -7.73 -13.46
CA THR A 95 -5.06 -8.29 -12.11
C THR A 95 -3.84 -7.72 -11.39
N LEU A 96 -2.71 -7.58 -12.08
CA LEU A 96 -1.51 -6.97 -11.51
C LEU A 96 -1.73 -5.50 -11.13
N ASP A 97 -2.39 -4.73 -12.02
CA ASP A 97 -2.78 -3.35 -11.72
C ASP A 97 -3.69 -3.27 -10.47
N GLY A 98 -4.67 -4.18 -10.35
CA GLY A 98 -5.53 -4.25 -9.17
C GLY A 98 -4.77 -4.57 -7.88
N VAL A 99 -3.79 -5.46 -7.93
CA VAL A 99 -2.93 -5.77 -6.77
C VAL A 99 -2.09 -4.56 -6.37
N ILE A 100 -1.56 -3.81 -7.34
CA ILE A 100 -0.80 -2.58 -7.09
C ILE A 100 -1.69 -1.54 -6.41
N ASP A 101 -2.89 -1.31 -6.93
CA ASP A 101 -3.85 -0.36 -6.35
C ASP A 101 -4.21 -0.73 -4.91
N ASP A 102 -4.44 -2.03 -4.63
CA ASP A 102 -4.75 -2.53 -3.29
C ASP A 102 -3.58 -2.33 -2.31
N LEU A 103 -2.33 -2.59 -2.74
CA LEU A 103 -1.14 -2.38 -1.90
C LEU A 103 -0.91 -0.90 -1.60
N GLU A 104 -1.13 -0.02 -2.58
CA GLU A 104 -1.02 1.43 -2.37
C GLU A 104 -2.12 1.95 -1.44
N ALA A 105 -3.35 1.44 -1.57
CA ALA A 105 -4.44 1.78 -0.66
C ALA A 105 -4.15 1.32 0.78
N GLN A 106 -3.56 0.13 0.96
CA GLN A 106 -3.12 -0.35 2.27
C GLN A 106 -2.04 0.54 2.87
N ALA A 107 -1.02 0.92 2.09
CA ALA A 107 0.03 1.83 2.55
C ALA A 107 -0.56 3.19 2.99
N GLN A 108 -1.48 3.76 2.22
CA GLN A 108 -2.15 5.02 2.57
C GLN A 108 -3.02 4.91 3.83
N ALA A 109 -3.70 3.78 4.02
CA ALA A 109 -4.48 3.54 5.23
C ALA A 109 -3.59 3.45 6.47
N LEU A 110 -2.43 2.78 6.37
CA LEU A 110 -1.45 2.68 7.44
C LEU A 110 -0.82 4.04 7.78
N ASP A 111 -0.48 4.85 6.76
CA ASP A 111 0.00 6.22 6.97
C ASP A 111 -1.03 7.07 7.71
N LYS A 112 -2.30 6.94 7.35
CA LYS A 112 -3.39 7.67 8.00
C LYS A 112 -3.53 7.28 9.47
N VAL A 113 -3.48 5.98 9.77
CA VAL A 113 -3.49 5.49 11.17
C VAL A 113 -2.30 6.04 11.94
N GLN A 114 -1.12 6.12 11.33
CA GLN A 114 0.05 6.73 11.95
C GLN A 114 -0.15 8.22 12.22
N GLN A 115 -0.68 8.99 11.26
CA GLN A 115 -0.98 10.42 11.43
C GLN A 115 -2.02 10.67 12.53
N ASP A 116 -3.08 9.86 12.58
CA ASP A 116 -4.11 9.96 13.62
C ASP A 116 -3.51 9.66 15.02
N ASN A 117 -2.60 8.68 15.09
CA ASN A 117 -1.86 8.35 16.31
C ASN A 117 -0.90 9.48 16.76
N GLU A 118 -0.27 10.19 15.83
CA GLU A 118 0.59 11.33 16.12
C GLU A 118 -0.22 12.55 16.58
N SER A 119 -1.35 12.83 15.90
CA SER A 119 -2.27 13.92 16.26
C SER A 119 -2.86 13.75 17.67
N TRP A 120 -3.27 12.53 18.02
CA TRP A 120 -3.75 12.22 19.38
C TRP A 120 -2.68 12.49 20.44
N ARG A 121 -1.41 12.19 20.17
CA ARG A 121 -0.30 12.46 21.09
C ARG A 121 -0.09 13.96 21.28
N ASP A 122 -0.13 14.73 20.20
CA ASP A 122 0.08 16.18 20.28
C ASP A 122 -1.06 16.85 21.07
N GLY A 123 -2.28 16.36 20.93
CA GLY A 123 -3.40 16.70 21.82
C GLY A 123 -3.12 16.40 23.29
N ARG A 124 -2.71 15.16 23.62
CA ARG A 124 -2.36 14.76 25.01
C ARG A 124 -1.19 15.57 25.59
N ARG A 125 -0.21 15.95 24.77
CA ARG A 125 0.89 16.83 25.19
C ARG A 125 0.44 18.25 25.45
N ALA A 126 -0.43 18.79 24.60
CA ALA A 126 -1.00 20.11 24.81
C ALA A 126 -1.79 20.16 26.13
N ASP A 127 -2.60 19.14 26.41
CA ASP A 127 -3.35 19.02 27.66
C ASP A 127 -2.43 18.89 28.89
N ALA A 128 -1.39 18.06 28.80
CA ALA A 128 -0.42 17.90 29.89
C ALA A 128 0.36 19.20 30.17
N ASN A 129 0.77 19.91 29.12
CA ASN A 129 1.45 21.21 29.25
C ASN A 129 0.51 22.28 29.81
N TRP A 130 -0.77 22.27 29.41
CA TRP A 130 -1.79 23.16 29.96
C TRP A 130 -2.01 22.91 31.46
N LEU A 131 -2.16 21.65 31.88
CA LEU A 131 -2.26 21.28 33.30
C LEU A 131 -1.02 21.66 34.11
N ALA A 132 0.19 21.44 33.56
CA ALA A 132 1.44 21.84 34.21
C ALA A 132 1.53 23.36 34.37
N SER A 133 1.08 24.13 33.37
CA SER A 133 1.04 25.59 33.43
C SER A 133 0.06 26.11 34.49
N GLN A 134 -1.11 25.47 34.64
CA GLN A 134 -2.09 25.78 35.68
C GLN A 134 -1.50 25.55 37.09
N ILE A 135 -0.88 24.40 37.33
CA ILE A 135 -0.26 24.06 38.63
C ILE A 135 0.90 25.01 38.96
N GLY A 136 1.74 25.36 37.98
CA GLY A 136 2.79 26.36 38.16
C GLY A 136 2.27 27.76 38.49
N TYR A 137 1.16 28.17 37.86
CA TYR A 137 0.49 29.44 38.16
C TYR A 137 -0.08 29.49 39.58
N TYR A 138 -0.72 28.40 40.04
CA TYR A 138 -1.27 28.34 41.40
C TYR A 138 -0.19 28.31 42.50
N ASN A 139 0.97 27.70 42.23
CA ASN A 139 2.10 27.71 43.19
C ASN A 139 2.87 29.04 43.21
N GLY A 140 2.78 29.86 42.16
CA GLY A 140 3.38 31.20 42.12
C GLY A 140 2.51 32.30 42.75
N VAL A 141 1.23 32.05 43.00
CA VAL A 141 0.28 33.01 43.62
C VAL A 141 0.12 32.80 45.14
N LEU A 142 0.68 31.72 45.68
CA LEU A 142 0.66 31.38 47.12
C LEU A 142 2.00 31.68 47.85
N LEU A 143 2.92 32.39 47.21
CA LEU A 143 4.13 32.98 47.82
C LEU A 143 3.97 34.51 47.86
#